data_AF-A0AAV0XUB7-F1
#
_entry.id   AF-A0AAV0XUB7-F1
#
_cell.length_a   1.000
_cell.length_b   1.000
_cell.length_c   1.000
_cell.angle_alpha   90.00
_cell.angle_beta   90.00
_cell.angle_gamma   90.00
#
_symmetry.space_group_name_H-M   'P 1'
#
loop_
_entity.id
_entity.type
_entity.pdbx_description
1 polymer ?
#
loop_
_entity_poly.entity_id
_entity_poly.type
_entity_poly.pdbx_seq_one_letter_code
_entity_poly.pdbx_strand_id
1 'polypeptide(L)'
;MLNRANPKVKSPDEFYRIAIFLPFIDNIKCDLANRFSKEVVEIFDLDLFLPNVIAKVFLDKYILGNKVQHIMDKFGEILIKHLSYSKDSINIKLAGEIELWHEFWINKNKIESGDIPKTAIDLLEYCEELLYPCISILIQILSVLPASTSSAERFFSSLRRLKTCTRTIMGEDRLNGLALIHTYKDVKIDIEDVINIFSKSSRKLNVVL
;
A
#
# COMPACT_ATOMS: atom_id res chain seq x y z
N MET A 1 30.42 -11.63 -5.60
CA MET A 1 31.47 -10.64 -5.89
C MET A 1 31.27 -10.21 -7.33
N LEU A 2 30.58 -9.09 -7.58
CA LEU A 2 30.47 -8.55 -8.94
C LEU A 2 31.84 -7.99 -9.33
N ASN A 3 32.40 -8.43 -10.46
CA ASN A 3 33.66 -7.89 -11.00
C ASN A 3 33.57 -6.37 -11.05
N ARG A 4 34.41 -5.68 -10.27
CA ARG A 4 34.49 -4.22 -10.34
C ARG A 4 35.00 -3.84 -11.72
N ALA A 5 34.16 -3.16 -12.50
CA ALA A 5 34.59 -2.58 -13.76
C ALA A 5 35.74 -1.60 -13.48
N ASN A 6 36.87 -1.76 -14.17
CA ASN A 6 38.02 -0.87 -14.07
C ASN A 6 38.14 -0.08 -15.40
N PRO A 7 37.29 0.93 -15.62
CA PRO A 7 37.34 1.72 -16.84
C PRO A 7 38.68 2.46 -16.92
N LYS A 8 39.31 2.45 -18.10
CA LYS A 8 40.54 3.22 -18.34
C LYS A 8 40.16 4.68 -18.53
N VAL A 9 40.49 5.53 -17.56
CA VAL A 9 40.11 6.95 -17.51
C VAL A 9 41.30 7.81 -17.11
N LYS A 10 41.23 9.11 -17.44
CA LYS A 10 42.38 10.02 -17.34
C LYS A 10 42.49 10.71 -15.98
N SER A 11 41.39 10.75 -15.22
CA SER A 11 41.36 11.35 -13.89
C SER A 11 40.55 10.51 -12.88
N PRO A 12 40.83 10.66 -11.57
CA PRO A 12 40.04 10.01 -10.52
C PRO A 12 38.56 10.41 -10.53
N ASP A 13 38.24 11.67 -10.87
CA ASP A 13 36.85 12.14 -11.00
C ASP A 13 36.10 11.37 -12.09
N GLU A 14 36.70 11.23 -13.28
CA GLU A 14 36.14 10.48 -14.39
C GLU A 14 35.95 8.99 -14.03
N PHE A 15 36.86 8.42 -13.23
CA PHE A 15 36.69 7.08 -12.67
C PHE A 15 35.46 6.96 -11.78
N TYR A 16 35.32 7.84 -10.79
CA TYR A 16 34.18 7.80 -9.87
C TYR A 16 32.85 8.04 -10.58
N ARG A 17 32.84 8.95 -11.57
CA ARG A 17 31.66 9.22 -12.39
C ARG A 17 31.22 7.96 -13.14
N ILE A 18 32.13 7.25 -13.81
CA ILE A 18 31.78 6.09 -14.65
C ILE A 18 31.56 4.82 -13.83
N ALA A 19 32.40 4.54 -12.85
CA ALA A 19 32.37 3.28 -12.11
C ALA A 19 31.35 3.26 -10.97
N ILE A 20 30.94 4.42 -10.44
CA ILE A 20 30.04 4.52 -9.28
C ILE A 20 28.80 5.34 -9.59
N PHE A 21 28.97 6.60 -10.00
CA PHE A 21 27.83 7.52 -10.12
C PHE A 21 26.84 7.09 -11.21
N LEU A 22 27.32 6.80 -12.43
CA LEU A 22 26.43 6.36 -13.52
C LEU A 22 25.70 5.04 -13.20
N PRO A 23 26.36 3.96 -12.74
CA PRO A 23 25.66 2.75 -12.30
C PRO A 23 24.65 2.98 -11.19
N PHE A 24 24.94 3.88 -10.25
CA PHE A 24 24.00 4.25 -9.20
C PHE A 24 22.75 4.93 -9.76
N ILE A 25 22.91 5.89 -10.68
CA ILE A 25 21.79 6.55 -11.36
C ILE A 25 21.00 5.57 -12.20
N ASP A 26 21.66 4.66 -12.92
CA ASP A 26 20.98 3.64 -13.72
C ASP A 26 20.19 2.67 -12.83
N ASN A 27 20.72 2.28 -11.67
CA ASN A 27 19.96 1.52 -10.67
C ASN A 27 18.71 2.29 -10.20
N ILE A 28 18.84 3.59 -9.86
CA ILE A 28 17.68 4.40 -9.46
C ILE A 28 16.64 4.45 -10.58
N LYS A 29 17.07 4.61 -11.84
CA LYS A 29 16.15 4.60 -13.00
C LYS A 29 15.44 3.25 -13.14
N CYS A 30 16.17 2.14 -13.03
CA CYS A 30 15.58 0.80 -13.06
C CYS A 30 14.58 0.60 -11.92
N ASP A 31 14.94 0.99 -10.70
CA ASP A 31 14.06 0.87 -9.53
C ASP A 31 12.78 1.70 -9.71
N LEU A 32 12.89 2.93 -10.22
CA LEU A 32 11.73 3.77 -10.54
C LEU A 32 10.86 3.16 -11.65
N ALA A 33 11.47 2.66 -12.73
CA ALA A 33 10.75 2.06 -13.85
C ALA A 33 10.01 0.77 -13.42
N ASN A 34 10.64 -0.04 -12.56
CA ASN A 34 10.01 -1.23 -11.99
C ASN A 34 8.88 -0.86 -11.03
N ARG A 35 9.07 0.18 -10.20
CA ARG A 35 8.10 0.63 -9.22
C ARG A 35 6.84 1.24 -9.85
N PHE A 36 7.00 2.03 -10.91
CA PHE A 36 5.92 2.62 -11.68
C PHE A 36 5.72 1.89 -13.00
N SER A 37 5.82 0.57 -12.97
CA SER A 37 5.51 -0.25 -14.13
C SER A 37 4.06 -0.02 -14.55
N LYS A 38 3.77 -0.30 -15.83
CA LYS A 38 2.43 -0.12 -16.39
C LYS A 38 1.36 -0.81 -15.55
N GLU A 39 1.63 -2.03 -15.07
CA GLU A 39 0.74 -2.81 -14.23
C GLU A 39 0.42 -2.16 -12.87
N VAL A 40 1.40 -1.48 -12.26
CA VAL A 40 1.23 -0.80 -10.98
C VAL A 40 0.46 0.51 -11.18
N VAL A 41 0.77 1.26 -12.25
CA VAL A 41 0.05 2.50 -12.58
C VAL A 41 -1.42 2.21 -12.87
N GLU A 42 -1.68 1.13 -13.59
CA GLU A 42 -3.01 0.60 -13.90
C GLU A 42 -3.86 0.31 -12.64
N ILE A 43 -3.26 -0.15 -11.53
CA ILE A 43 -3.98 -0.36 -10.26
C ILE A 43 -4.55 0.96 -9.71
N PHE A 44 -3.94 2.10 -10.01
CA PHE A 44 -4.40 3.40 -9.57
C PHE A 44 -5.64 3.90 -10.31
N ASP A 45 -6.21 3.15 -11.27
CA ASP A 45 -7.52 3.49 -11.84
C ASP A 45 -8.66 3.46 -10.82
N LEU A 46 -8.43 2.86 -9.64
CA LEU A 46 -9.27 3.01 -8.46
C LEU A 46 -9.39 4.47 -7.95
N ASP A 47 -8.49 5.36 -8.39
CA ASP A 47 -8.60 6.81 -8.17
C ASP A 47 -9.92 7.39 -8.70
N LEU A 48 -10.59 6.67 -9.62
CA LEU A 48 -11.90 7.01 -10.16
C LEU A 48 -12.91 7.34 -9.06
N PHE A 49 -12.87 6.66 -7.92
CA PHE A 49 -13.84 6.87 -6.84
C PHE A 49 -13.58 8.12 -6.00
N LEU A 50 -12.44 8.78 -6.20
CA LEU A 50 -12.15 10.05 -5.53
C LEU A 50 -13.07 11.16 -6.07
N PRO A 51 -13.64 12.02 -5.21
CA PRO A 51 -14.62 13.03 -5.62
C PRO A 51 -14.15 13.94 -6.75
N ASN A 52 -12.88 14.36 -6.70
CA ASN A 52 -12.28 15.24 -7.70
C ASN A 52 -12.02 14.56 -9.05
N VAL A 53 -11.86 13.24 -9.05
CA VAL A 53 -11.58 12.45 -10.25
C VAL A 53 -12.90 12.08 -10.92
N ILE A 54 -13.87 11.54 -10.17
CA ILE A 54 -15.17 11.18 -10.74
C ILE A 54 -15.87 12.38 -11.37
N ALA A 55 -15.86 13.55 -10.72
CA ALA A 55 -16.51 14.75 -11.25
C ALA A 55 -15.94 15.20 -12.61
N LYS A 56 -14.67 14.91 -12.89
CA LYS A 56 -14.01 15.25 -14.16
C LYS A 56 -14.13 14.14 -15.19
N VAL A 57 -13.86 12.91 -14.78
CA VAL A 57 -13.80 11.74 -15.66
C VAL A 57 -15.19 11.31 -16.11
N PHE A 58 -16.22 11.51 -15.30
CA PHE A 58 -17.59 11.10 -15.64
C PHE A 58 -18.13 11.78 -16.91
N LEU A 59 -17.68 13.01 -17.20
CA LEU A 59 -18.04 13.74 -18.42
C LEU A 59 -17.42 13.11 -19.68
N ASP A 60 -16.28 12.44 -19.55
CA ASP A 60 -15.62 11.74 -20.64
C ASP A 60 -15.93 10.24 -20.57
N LYS A 61 -17.01 9.85 -21.27
CA LYS A 61 -17.47 8.46 -21.31
C LYS A 61 -16.42 7.48 -21.86
N TYR A 62 -15.50 7.94 -22.71
CA TYR A 62 -14.45 7.08 -23.26
C TYR A 62 -13.42 6.76 -22.18
N ILE A 63 -12.93 7.76 -21.46
CA ILE A 63 -11.98 7.57 -20.36
C ILE A 63 -12.63 6.77 -19.23
N LEU A 64 -13.87 7.10 -18.87
CA LEU A 64 -14.63 6.39 -17.85
C LEU A 64 -14.77 4.91 -18.19
N GLY A 65 -15.19 4.60 -19.42
CA GLY A 65 -15.35 3.23 -19.89
C GLY A 65 -14.06 2.43 -19.83
N ASN A 66 -12.93 3.03 -20.24
CA ASN A 66 -11.62 2.38 -20.17
C ASN A 66 -11.19 2.08 -18.73
N LYS A 67 -11.33 3.05 -17.81
CA LYS A 67 -11.00 2.84 -16.38
C LYS A 67 -11.88 1.77 -15.75
N VAL A 68 -13.20 1.79 -16.01
CA VAL A 68 -14.14 0.80 -15.46
C VAL A 68 -13.83 -0.60 -16.00
N GLN A 69 -13.57 -0.72 -17.30
CA GLN A 69 -13.18 -1.99 -17.90
C GLN A 69 -11.91 -2.54 -17.25
N HIS A 70 -10.91 -1.69 -17.06
CA HIS A 70 -9.65 -2.07 -16.42
C HIS A 70 -9.83 -2.52 -14.96
N ILE A 71 -10.62 -1.78 -14.17
CA ILE A 71 -11.00 -2.16 -12.80
C ILE A 71 -11.67 -3.53 -12.79
N MET A 72 -12.58 -3.80 -13.72
CA MET A 72 -13.27 -5.07 -13.83
C MET A 72 -12.33 -6.22 -14.23
N ASP A 73 -11.34 -5.97 -15.07
CA ASP A 73 -10.36 -6.98 -15.46
C ASP A 73 -9.39 -7.33 -14.32
N LYS A 74 -9.02 -6.35 -13.48
CA LYS A 74 -8.12 -6.57 -12.33
C LYS A 74 -8.82 -7.08 -11.07
N PHE A 75 -9.98 -6.50 -10.73
CA PHE A 75 -10.65 -6.70 -9.44
C PHE A 75 -11.99 -7.41 -9.54
N GLY A 76 -12.50 -7.65 -10.75
CA GLY A 76 -13.80 -8.28 -10.96
C GLY A 76 -13.94 -9.64 -10.29
N GLU A 77 -12.89 -10.48 -10.30
CA GLU A 77 -12.91 -11.76 -9.59
C GLU A 77 -13.07 -11.62 -8.08
N ILE A 78 -12.47 -10.58 -7.48
CA ILE A 78 -12.57 -10.32 -6.04
C ILE A 78 -14.00 -9.92 -5.70
N LEU A 79 -14.60 -9.04 -6.50
CA LEU A 79 -16.00 -8.63 -6.35
C LEU A 79 -16.95 -9.83 -6.50
N ILE A 80 -16.73 -10.69 -7.49
CA ILE A 80 -17.50 -11.93 -7.71
C ILE A 80 -17.46 -12.83 -6.47
N LYS A 81 -16.27 -13.08 -5.94
CA LYS A 81 -16.08 -13.96 -4.77
C LYS A 81 -16.70 -13.36 -3.51
N HIS A 82 -16.54 -12.05 -3.29
CA HIS A 82 -17.01 -11.39 -2.07
C HIS A 82 -18.52 -11.19 -2.06
N LEU A 83 -19.11 -10.79 -3.20
CA LEU A 83 -20.54 -10.49 -3.29
C LEU A 83 -21.39 -11.69 -3.77
N SER A 84 -20.76 -12.80 -4.18
CA SER A 84 -21.44 -14.01 -4.68
C SER A 84 -22.39 -13.76 -5.87
N TYR A 85 -22.03 -12.81 -6.74
CA TYR A 85 -22.80 -12.47 -7.95
C TYR A 85 -22.07 -12.91 -9.24
N SER A 86 -22.82 -13.00 -10.35
CA SER A 86 -22.23 -13.23 -11.67
C SER A 86 -21.49 -11.98 -12.18
N LYS A 87 -20.57 -12.17 -13.14
CA LYS A 87 -19.80 -11.08 -13.75
C LYS A 87 -20.70 -9.99 -14.36
N ASP A 88 -21.76 -10.39 -15.07
CA ASP A 88 -22.70 -9.45 -15.70
C ASP A 88 -23.49 -8.64 -14.67
N SER A 89 -23.91 -9.28 -13.58
CA SER A 89 -24.59 -8.58 -12.49
C SER A 89 -23.68 -7.55 -11.82
N ILE A 90 -22.39 -7.84 -11.65
CA ILE A 90 -21.43 -6.90 -11.07
C ILE A 90 -21.15 -5.74 -12.01
N ASN A 91 -21.00 -5.99 -13.32
CA ASN A 91 -20.85 -4.92 -14.30
C ASN A 91 -22.02 -3.93 -14.25
N ILE A 92 -23.26 -4.45 -14.21
CA ILE A 92 -24.47 -3.63 -14.14
C ILE A 92 -24.53 -2.87 -12.82
N LYS A 93 -24.23 -3.53 -11.70
CA LYS A 93 -24.23 -2.90 -10.37
C LYS A 93 -23.17 -1.80 -10.27
N LEU A 94 -21.94 -2.08 -10.66
CA LEU A 94 -20.85 -1.10 -10.61
C LEU A 94 -21.16 0.11 -11.50
N ALA A 95 -21.70 -0.09 -12.71
CA ALA A 95 -22.11 1.02 -13.56
C ALA A 95 -23.17 1.91 -12.90
N GLY A 96 -24.22 1.31 -12.31
CA GLY A 96 -25.25 2.06 -11.59
C GLY A 96 -24.72 2.74 -10.31
N GLU A 97 -23.83 2.07 -9.57
CA GLU A 97 -23.17 2.65 -8.40
C GLU A 97 -22.31 3.86 -8.78
N ILE A 98 -21.58 3.81 -9.90
CA ILE A 98 -20.78 4.94 -10.38
C ILE A 98 -21.64 6.15 -10.71
N GLU A 99 -22.78 5.94 -11.37
CA GLU A 99 -23.75 7.02 -11.66
C GLU A 99 -24.28 7.64 -10.35
N LEU A 100 -24.71 6.80 -9.41
CA LEU A 100 -25.18 7.27 -8.09
C LEU A 100 -24.07 7.94 -7.28
N TRP A 101 -22.83 7.47 -7.38
CA TRP A 101 -21.66 8.03 -6.69
C TRP A 101 -21.32 9.40 -7.24
N HIS A 102 -21.33 9.55 -8.56
CA HIS A 102 -21.18 10.83 -9.22
C HIS A 102 -22.24 11.83 -8.76
N GLU A 103 -23.53 11.44 -8.81
CA GLU A 103 -24.64 12.29 -8.37
C GLU A 103 -24.54 12.66 -6.88
N PHE A 104 -24.07 11.75 -6.04
CA PHE A 104 -23.85 12.01 -4.62
C PHE A 104 -22.83 13.13 -4.38
N TRP A 105 -21.74 13.15 -5.16
CA TRP A 105 -20.68 14.16 -5.02
C TRP A 105 -21.03 15.50 -5.68
N ILE A 106 -21.78 15.49 -6.79
CA ILE A 106 -22.25 16.71 -7.46
C ILE A 106 -23.41 17.37 -6.70
N ASN A 107 -24.48 16.64 -6.37
CA ASN A 107 -25.71 17.23 -5.82
C ASN A 107 -25.56 17.78 -4.39
N LYS A 108 -24.51 17.40 -3.67
CA LYS A 108 -24.33 17.82 -2.27
C LYS A 108 -23.57 19.14 -2.09
N ASN A 109 -23.11 19.83 -3.15
CA ASN A 109 -22.19 20.99 -3.05
C ASN A 109 -21.00 20.75 -2.09
N LYS A 110 -20.67 19.47 -1.81
CA LYS A 110 -19.64 19.10 -0.84
C LYS A 110 -18.26 19.46 -1.36
N ILE A 111 -18.07 19.33 -2.67
CA ILE A 111 -16.86 19.72 -3.38
C ILE A 111 -16.59 21.23 -3.22
N GLU A 112 -17.63 22.06 -3.31
CA GLU A 112 -17.51 23.52 -3.14
C GLU A 112 -17.37 23.93 -1.66
N SER A 113 -17.99 23.18 -0.74
CA SER A 113 -17.89 23.44 0.71
C SER A 113 -16.51 23.11 1.31
N GLY A 114 -15.60 22.51 0.54
CA GLY A 114 -14.25 22.15 0.97
C GLY A 114 -14.16 20.89 1.85
N ASP A 115 -15.30 20.25 2.14
CA ASP A 115 -15.40 19.04 2.95
C ASP A 115 -15.14 17.77 2.10
N ILE A 116 -14.01 17.78 1.40
CA ILE A 116 -13.59 16.70 0.50
C ILE A 116 -12.65 15.77 1.27
N PRO A 117 -12.92 14.46 1.32
CA PRO A 117 -12.02 13.50 1.93
C PRO A 117 -10.64 13.55 1.25
N LYS A 118 -9.58 13.65 2.06
CA LYS A 118 -8.20 13.77 1.58
C LYS A 118 -7.56 12.40 1.37
N THR A 119 -8.08 11.38 2.03
CA THR A 119 -7.56 10.01 2.02
C THR A 119 -8.65 9.03 1.58
N ALA A 120 -8.25 7.90 0.99
CA ALA A 120 -9.17 6.80 0.68
C ALA A 120 -9.89 6.26 1.94
N ILE A 121 -9.25 6.35 3.12
CA ILE A 121 -9.85 5.98 4.41
C ILE A 121 -11.00 6.92 4.76
N ASP A 122 -10.78 8.24 4.67
CA ASP A 122 -11.82 9.24 4.92
C ASP A 122 -12.99 9.08 3.93
N LEU A 123 -12.71 8.59 2.71
CA LEU A 123 -13.73 8.32 1.70
C LEU A 123 -14.67 7.18 2.11
N LEU A 124 -14.16 6.18 2.86
CA LEU A 124 -14.98 5.05 3.35
C LEU A 124 -16.08 5.50 4.29
N GLU A 125 -15.87 6.57 5.07
CA GLU A 125 -16.89 7.10 5.99
C GLU A 125 -18.14 7.60 5.26
N TYR A 126 -18.00 8.00 3.99
CA TYR A 126 -19.10 8.45 3.14
C TYR A 126 -19.74 7.32 2.32
N CYS A 127 -19.11 6.16 2.27
CA CYS A 127 -19.54 5.03 1.46
C CYS A 127 -20.45 4.10 2.27
N GLU A 128 -21.76 4.25 2.12
CA GLU A 128 -22.70 3.30 2.73
C GLU A 128 -22.70 1.97 1.96
N GLU A 129 -22.27 0.89 2.61
CA GLU A 129 -22.06 -0.42 2.00
C GLU A 129 -23.32 -1.02 1.35
N LEU A 130 -24.51 -0.67 1.86
CA LEU A 130 -25.79 -1.09 1.29
C LEU A 130 -26.10 -0.43 -0.06
N LEU A 131 -25.69 0.83 -0.23
CA LEU A 131 -25.91 1.60 -1.46
C LEU A 131 -24.79 1.38 -2.48
N TYR A 132 -23.56 1.16 -2.00
CA TYR A 132 -22.35 1.11 -2.79
C TYR A 132 -21.51 -0.14 -2.49
N PRO A 133 -22.05 -1.36 -2.61
CA PRO A 133 -21.35 -2.57 -2.23
C PRO A 133 -20.09 -2.84 -3.07
N CYS A 134 -20.10 -2.52 -4.37
CA CYS A 134 -18.92 -2.72 -5.22
C CYS A 134 -17.87 -1.64 -4.94
N ILE A 135 -18.29 -0.38 -4.90
CA ILE A 135 -17.40 0.77 -4.64
C ILE A 135 -16.76 0.68 -3.25
N SER A 136 -17.50 0.25 -2.22
CA SER A 136 -16.96 0.04 -0.86
C SER A 136 -15.75 -0.89 -0.86
N ILE A 137 -15.88 -2.07 -1.50
CA ILE A 137 -14.77 -3.03 -1.59
C ILE A 137 -13.60 -2.44 -2.37
N LEU A 138 -13.87 -1.73 -3.46
CA LEU A 138 -12.82 -1.12 -4.28
C LEU A 138 -12.07 0.00 -3.54
N ILE A 139 -12.76 0.82 -2.74
CA ILE A 139 -12.13 1.84 -1.89
C ILE A 139 -11.34 1.18 -0.75
N GLN A 140 -11.82 0.07 -0.17
CA GLN A 140 -11.06 -0.68 0.83
C GLN A 140 -9.75 -1.21 0.23
N ILE A 141 -9.79 -1.76 -0.99
CA ILE A 141 -8.58 -2.18 -1.71
C ILE A 141 -7.65 -0.97 -1.91
N LEU A 142 -8.19 0.16 -2.38
CA LEU A 142 -7.42 1.40 -2.54
C LEU A 142 -6.74 1.86 -1.23
N SER A 143 -7.42 1.69 -0.10
CA SER A 143 -6.92 2.10 1.22
C SER A 143 -5.77 1.22 1.73
N VAL A 144 -5.72 -0.04 1.29
CA VAL A 144 -4.67 -1.00 1.69
C VAL A 144 -3.51 -1.01 0.70
N LEU A 145 -3.71 -0.50 -0.52
CA LEU A 145 -2.64 -0.42 -1.50
C LEU A 145 -1.52 0.51 -1.01
N PRO A 146 -0.27 0.00 -0.93
CA PRO A 146 0.84 0.80 -0.44
C PRO A 146 1.18 1.89 -1.46
N ALA A 147 0.69 3.11 -1.23
CA ALA A 147 1.10 4.30 -1.99
C ALA A 147 2.62 4.55 -1.89
N SER A 148 3.26 4.04 -0.82
CA SER A 148 4.71 4.04 -0.70
C SER A 148 5.25 2.79 -0.01
N THR A 149 6.45 2.37 -0.43
CA THR A 149 7.26 1.36 0.27
C THR A 149 7.93 1.90 1.53
N SER A 150 7.73 3.18 1.87
CA SER A 150 8.48 3.86 2.95
C SER A 150 8.28 3.17 4.30
N SER A 151 7.07 2.70 4.61
CA SER A 151 6.81 1.95 5.85
C SER A 151 7.57 0.62 5.89
N ALA A 152 7.60 -0.11 4.77
CA ALA A 152 8.36 -1.36 4.66
C ALA A 152 9.87 -1.11 4.70
N GLU A 153 10.38 -0.09 4.01
CA GLU A 153 11.80 0.30 4.02
C GLU A 153 12.23 0.79 5.41
N ARG A 154 11.38 1.55 6.12
CA ARG A 154 11.60 1.93 7.52
C ARG A 154 11.63 0.70 8.41
N PHE A 155 10.76 -0.28 8.18
CA PHE A 155 10.77 -1.55 8.90
C PHE A 155 12.07 -2.33 8.65
N PHE A 156 12.51 -2.48 7.39
CA PHE A 156 13.76 -3.14 7.05
C PHE A 156 15.00 -2.39 7.56
N SER A 157 14.99 -1.06 7.53
CA SER A 157 16.06 -0.23 8.10
C SER A 157 16.14 -0.41 9.62
N SER A 158 14.99 -0.45 10.30
CA SER A 158 14.91 -0.76 11.73
C SER A 158 15.38 -2.18 12.02
N LEU A 159 14.96 -3.15 11.20
CA LEU A 159 15.37 -4.55 11.32
C LEU A 159 16.87 -4.71 11.11
N ARG A 160 17.48 -3.97 10.18
CA ARG A 160 18.94 -3.95 9.96
C ARG A 160 19.70 -3.39 11.16
N ARG A 161 19.11 -2.45 11.91
CA ARG A 161 19.67 -1.96 13.19
C ARG A 161 19.54 -3.00 14.30
N LEU A 162 18.39 -3.65 14.41
CA LEU A 162 18.11 -4.70 15.40
C LEU A 162 18.94 -5.98 15.17
N LYS A 163 19.09 -6.38 13.90
CA LYS A 163 19.91 -7.50 13.44
C LYS A 163 21.32 -7.01 13.14
N THR A 164 22.08 -6.72 14.18
CA THR A 164 23.50 -6.36 14.05
C THR A 164 24.33 -7.63 13.73
N CYS A 165 25.35 -7.51 12.87
CA CYS A 165 26.19 -8.63 12.42
C CYS A 165 26.87 -9.40 13.58
N THR A 166 27.05 -8.78 14.74
CA THR A 166 27.62 -9.39 15.96
C THR A 166 26.61 -10.15 16.81
N ARG A 167 25.32 -10.14 16.44
CA ARG A 167 24.21 -10.71 17.23
C ARG A 167 23.54 -11.88 16.49
N THR A 168 24.34 -12.84 16.06
CA THR A 168 23.95 -13.98 15.21
C THR A 168 23.17 -15.09 15.92
N ILE A 169 23.06 -15.06 17.25
CA ILE A 169 22.46 -16.16 18.07
C ILE A 169 21.00 -15.85 18.47
N MET A 170 20.42 -14.72 18.03
CA MET A 170 19.04 -14.40 18.42
C MET A 170 18.03 -15.23 17.62
N GLY A 171 17.17 -15.98 18.32
CA GLY A 171 16.05 -16.69 17.71
C GLY A 171 15.02 -15.76 17.07
N GLU A 172 14.29 -16.28 16.08
CA GLU A 172 13.31 -15.52 15.28
C GLU A 172 12.20 -14.90 16.12
N ASP A 173 11.69 -15.62 17.12
CA ASP A 173 10.63 -15.12 18.02
C ASP A 173 11.05 -13.83 18.74
N ARG A 174 12.30 -13.80 19.23
CA ARG A 174 12.84 -12.61 19.91
C ARG A 174 13.10 -11.47 18.94
N LEU A 175 13.47 -11.77 17.68
CA LEU A 175 13.63 -10.76 16.63
C LEU A 175 12.29 -10.11 16.29
N ASN A 176 11.27 -10.93 16.08
CA ASN A 176 9.94 -10.46 15.74
C ASN A 176 9.35 -9.60 16.87
N GLY A 177 9.47 -10.04 18.12
CA GLY A 177 9.04 -9.24 19.29
C GLY A 177 9.74 -7.89 19.38
N LEU A 178 11.07 -7.84 19.21
CA LEU A 178 11.84 -6.59 19.21
C LEU A 178 11.48 -5.67 18.02
N ALA A 179 11.27 -6.24 16.84
CA ALA A 179 10.88 -5.51 15.65
C ALA A 179 9.49 -4.88 15.81
N LEU A 180 8.53 -5.60 16.39
CA LEU A 180 7.20 -5.08 16.72
C LEU A 180 7.27 -3.93 17.71
N ILE A 181 7.98 -4.10 18.84
CA ILE A 181 8.15 -3.03 19.84
C ILE A 181 8.82 -1.80 19.23
N HIS A 182 9.83 -1.98 18.38
CA HIS A 182 10.50 -0.86 17.73
C HIS A 182 9.62 -0.16 16.68
N THR A 183 8.75 -0.88 15.99
CA THR A 183 7.91 -0.32 14.91
C THR A 183 6.71 0.42 15.49
N TYR A 184 6.11 -0.13 16.55
CA TYR A 184 4.87 0.36 17.16
C TYR A 184 5.11 1.02 18.52
N LYS A 185 6.13 1.90 18.62
CA LYS A 185 6.47 2.61 19.87
C LYS A 185 5.35 3.52 20.37
N ASP A 186 4.50 3.98 19.45
CA ASP A 186 3.41 4.91 19.74
C ASP A 186 2.15 4.21 20.28
N VAL A 187 2.12 2.87 20.25
CA VAL A 187 1.04 2.08 20.84
C VAL A 187 1.26 1.98 22.34
N LYS A 188 0.34 2.53 23.14
CA LYS A 188 0.37 2.42 24.60
C LYS A 188 0.13 0.97 25.01
N ILE A 189 1.07 0.41 25.77
CA ILE A 189 0.96 -0.93 26.33
C ILE A 189 0.48 -0.77 27.78
N ASP A 190 -0.57 -1.50 28.15
CA ASP A 190 -1.00 -1.59 29.55
C ASP A 190 0.00 -2.43 30.35
N ILE A 191 0.58 -1.80 31.38
CA ILE A 191 1.61 -2.41 32.22
C ILE A 191 1.00 -3.54 33.06
N GLU A 192 -0.26 -3.41 33.49
CA GLU A 192 -0.92 -4.42 34.32
C GLU A 192 -1.20 -5.71 33.55
N ASP A 193 -1.61 -5.58 32.29
CA ASP A 193 -1.79 -6.74 31.40
C ASP A 193 -0.46 -7.47 31.18
N VAL A 194 0.63 -6.74 30.98
CA VAL A 194 1.97 -7.33 30.86
C VAL A 194 2.34 -8.09 32.14
N ILE A 195 2.14 -7.50 33.32
CA ILE A 195 2.42 -8.15 34.61
C ILE A 195 1.59 -9.43 34.76
N ASN A 196 0.31 -9.39 34.39
CA ASN A 196 -0.59 -10.55 34.45
C ASN A 196 -0.21 -11.66 33.46
N ILE A 197 0.29 -11.33 32.28
CA ILE A 197 0.80 -12.32 31.32
C ILE A 197 2.09 -12.94 31.85
N PHE A 198 3.01 -12.13 32.38
CA PHE A 198 4.26 -12.62 32.96
C PHE A 198 4.03 -13.47 34.21
N SER A 199 3.05 -13.14 35.05
CA SER A 199 2.72 -13.92 36.25
C SER A 199 2.20 -15.32 35.92
N LYS A 200 1.54 -15.49 34.76
CA LYS A 200 1.04 -16.77 34.25
C LYS A 200 2.11 -17.64 33.57
N SER A 201 3.26 -17.08 33.19
CA SER A 201 4.34 -17.85 32.56
C SER A 201 5.14 -18.66 33.59
N SER A 202 5.40 -19.93 33.29
CA SER A 202 6.17 -20.84 34.16
C SER A 202 7.60 -20.32 34.34
N ARG A 203 7.98 -19.99 35.58
CA ARG A 203 9.34 -19.52 35.95
C ARG A 203 10.35 -20.67 36.12
N LYS A 204 9.96 -21.92 35.91
CA LYS A 204 10.87 -23.06 36.11
C LYS A 204 11.78 -23.21 34.89
N LEU A 205 13.05 -22.87 35.06
CA LEU A 205 14.12 -23.39 34.21
C LEU A 205 14.15 -24.91 34.41
N ASN A 206 13.89 -25.68 33.35
CA ASN A 206 14.18 -27.11 33.36
C ASN A 206 15.69 -27.27 33.36
N VAL A 207 16.28 -27.28 34.55
CA VAL A 207 17.67 -27.69 34.73
C VAL A 207 17.67 -29.21 34.57
N VAL A 208 18.03 -29.66 33.36
CA VAL A 208 18.36 -31.06 33.12
C VAL A 208 19.72 -31.28 33.79
N LEU A 209 19.71 -31.94 34.94
CA LEU A 209 20.90 -32.45 35.63
C LEU A 209 21.38 -33.74 34.97
#